data_AF-A0A1Y2FJM6-F1
#
_entry.id   AF-A0A1Y2FJM6-F1
#
_cell.length_a   1.000
_cell.length_b   1.000
_cell.length_c   1.000
_cell.angle_alpha   90.00
_cell.angle_beta   90.00
_cell.angle_gamma   90.00
#
_symmetry.space_group_name_H-M   'P 1'
#
loop_
_entity.id
_entity.type
_entity.pdbx_description
1 polymer ?
#
loop_
_entity_poly.entity_id
_entity_poly.type
_entity_poly.pdbx_seq_one_letter_code
_entity_poly.pdbx_strand_id
1 'polypeptide(L)'
;MHLATSTTLLAALIALPAAFAAPTGPVATGLAHIVQLPDDSTAFSNATAGSLEKRAISCTKTVDCSGLTGVPYAAHTYCNPSTKTCTWLCNSGYTKSAGKCVKNVGTPAQASATVPPTTTVKTTTKTTTTTRATATDWFVNAEIAKKGITGFKAATLGVNTNAIASWFHTNSATDSTNGNSWCLYPYDDTVPGMAISLAQMRANYGGNDDLAREAYCGLEAIVTTPDGRTASLVVVDAFDDAWVRTPSSIDVVYGSFPKLFGGVTNDKNDVVVGASWKFTGRRNYKYRARGRGSSK
;
A
#
# COMPACT_ATOMS: atom_id res chain seq x y z
N MET A 1 27.00 12.01 50.86
CA MET A 1 26.20 13.04 51.57
C MET A 1 26.33 14.35 50.83
N HIS A 2 25.40 14.67 49.93
CA HIS A 2 25.12 16.04 49.47
C HIS A 2 23.63 16.06 49.11
N LEU A 3 22.85 16.70 50.00
CA LEU A 3 21.47 17.12 49.82
C LEU A 3 21.45 18.37 48.93
N ALA A 4 20.45 18.49 48.06
CA ALA A 4 19.76 19.73 47.63
C ALA A 4 19.23 19.55 46.20
N THR A 5 18.03 19.96 45.80
CA THR A 5 16.80 20.41 46.45
C THR A 5 15.76 20.42 45.33
N SER A 6 14.60 19.85 45.62
CA SER A 6 13.44 19.81 44.74
C SER A 6 12.88 21.22 44.53
N THR A 7 12.62 21.62 43.28
CA THR A 7 11.84 22.83 43.00
C THR A 7 10.67 22.45 42.10
N THR A 8 9.52 22.32 42.74
CA THR A 8 8.22 22.08 42.13
C THR A 8 7.71 23.39 41.54
N LEU A 9 7.51 23.47 40.22
CA LEU A 9 6.81 24.61 39.61
C LEU A 9 5.34 24.22 39.36
N LEU A 10 4.47 24.82 40.15
CA LEU A 10 3.02 24.81 40.01
C LEU A 10 2.66 25.89 38.97
N ALA A 11 2.07 25.53 37.83
CA ALA A 11 1.51 26.49 36.88
C ALA A 11 -0.01 26.26 36.78
N ALA A 12 -0.74 27.34 37.05
CA ALA A 12 -2.16 27.38 37.32
C ALA A 12 -3.03 27.12 36.06
N LEU A 13 -4.09 26.36 36.28
CA LEU A 13 -5.28 26.30 35.43
C LEU A 13 -5.92 27.69 35.34
N ILE A 14 -6.12 28.19 34.12
CA ILE A 14 -7.11 29.23 33.82
C ILE A 14 -8.09 28.61 32.83
N ALA A 15 -9.26 28.21 33.34
CA ALA A 15 -10.39 27.78 32.52
C ALA A 15 -11.31 28.99 32.31
N LEU A 16 -11.43 29.46 31.05
CA LEU A 16 -12.51 30.35 30.64
C LEU A 16 -13.65 29.53 30.04
N PRO A 17 -14.90 29.68 30.50
CA PRO A 17 -16.06 29.18 29.77
C PRO A 17 -16.47 30.20 28.70
N ALA A 18 -16.27 29.86 27.43
CA ALA A 18 -16.90 30.55 26.31
C ALA A 18 -18.31 30.00 26.09
N ALA A 19 -19.31 30.80 26.44
CA ALA A 19 -20.71 30.55 26.12
C ALA A 19 -20.93 30.72 24.60
N PHE A 20 -21.18 29.62 23.88
CA PHE A 20 -21.70 29.68 22.53
C PHE A 20 -23.23 29.64 22.58
N ALA A 21 -23.82 30.78 22.25
CA ALA A 21 -25.25 30.92 21.98
C ALA A 21 -25.59 30.15 20.69
N ALA A 22 -26.58 29.26 20.77
CA ALA A 22 -27.16 28.59 19.62
C ALA A 22 -28.16 29.51 18.91
N PRO A 23 -28.10 29.69 17.59
CA PRO A 23 -29.17 30.34 16.85
C PRO A 23 -30.33 29.36 16.63
N THR A 24 -31.49 29.70 17.17
CA THR A 24 -32.80 29.13 16.84
C THR A 24 -33.24 29.67 15.48
N GLY A 25 -33.19 28.81 14.45
CA GLY A 25 -33.73 29.07 13.11
C GLY A 25 -34.94 28.18 12.81
N PRO A 26 -35.94 28.68 12.06
CA PRO A 26 -37.27 28.08 12.01
C PRO A 26 -37.39 26.85 11.10
N VAL A 27 -38.32 26.00 11.51
CA VAL A 27 -38.83 24.81 10.83
C VAL A 27 -39.45 25.19 9.48
N ALA A 28 -38.88 24.67 8.39
CA ALA A 28 -39.52 24.69 7.07
C ALA A 28 -40.25 23.35 6.85
N THR A 29 -41.57 23.37 7.00
CA THR A 29 -42.48 22.33 6.50
C THR A 29 -42.57 22.43 4.98
N GLY A 30 -41.89 21.54 4.27
CA GLY A 30 -41.98 21.40 2.82
C GLY A 30 -42.81 20.16 2.44
N LEU A 31 -43.95 20.41 1.81
CA LEU A 31 -44.93 19.43 1.32
C LEU A 31 -44.32 18.32 0.47
N ALA A 32 -44.71 17.08 0.79
CA ALA A 32 -44.58 15.94 -0.10
C ALA A 32 -45.49 16.11 -1.32
N HIS A 33 -44.90 16.25 -2.51
CA HIS A 33 -45.59 16.07 -3.77
C HIS A 33 -45.23 14.68 -4.32
N ILE A 34 -46.15 13.74 -4.16
CA ILE A 34 -46.08 12.41 -4.74
C ILE A 34 -46.42 12.56 -6.22
N VAL A 35 -45.41 12.50 -7.09
CA VAL A 35 -45.61 12.27 -8.52
C VAL A 35 -45.52 10.78 -8.75
N GLN A 36 -46.67 10.17 -8.96
CA GLN A 36 -46.84 8.78 -9.33
C GLN A 36 -46.46 8.63 -10.81
N LEU A 37 -45.36 7.95 -11.09
CA LEU A 37 -44.96 7.56 -12.44
C LEU A 37 -45.57 6.20 -12.78
N PRO A 38 -46.04 5.97 -14.02
CA PRO A 38 -46.69 4.73 -14.41
C PRO A 38 -45.70 3.56 -14.49
N ASP A 39 -46.12 2.43 -13.93
CA ASP A 39 -45.56 1.10 -14.17
C ASP A 39 -45.70 0.75 -15.65
N ASP A 40 -44.57 0.61 -16.34
CA ASP A 40 -44.52 -0.02 -17.66
C ASP A 40 -43.64 -1.27 -17.58
N SER A 41 -44.27 -2.34 -17.11
CA SER A 41 -43.72 -3.70 -17.09
C SER A 41 -43.81 -4.31 -18.49
N THR A 42 -42.77 -4.14 -19.30
CA THR A 42 -42.56 -4.98 -20.48
C THR A 42 -41.52 -6.05 -20.19
N ALA A 43 -42.00 -7.29 -20.21
CA ALA A 43 -41.24 -8.51 -20.06
C ALA A 43 -40.16 -8.63 -21.15
N PHE A 44 -38.91 -8.81 -20.73
CA PHE A 44 -37.88 -9.43 -21.56
C PHE A 44 -37.49 -10.78 -20.99
N SER A 45 -37.61 -11.75 -21.88
CA SER A 45 -37.55 -13.18 -21.67
C SER A 45 -36.23 -13.69 -21.09
N ASN A 46 -36.38 -14.74 -20.28
CA ASN A 46 -35.37 -15.70 -19.86
C ASN A 46 -34.28 -15.94 -20.93
N ALA A 47 -33.06 -15.47 -20.64
CA ALA A 47 -31.85 -16.11 -21.12
C ALA A 47 -31.24 -16.85 -19.93
N THR A 48 -31.25 -18.18 -20.03
CA THR A 48 -30.61 -19.13 -19.14
C THR A 48 -29.18 -18.71 -18.83
N ALA A 49 -28.92 -18.40 -17.55
CA ALA A 49 -27.60 -18.16 -17.01
C ALA A 49 -26.76 -19.44 -17.08
N GLY A 50 -26.11 -19.65 -18.22
CA GLY A 50 -24.94 -20.52 -18.29
C GLY A 50 -23.88 -19.95 -17.36
N SER A 51 -23.43 -20.75 -16.40
CA SER A 51 -22.30 -20.50 -15.51
C SER A 51 -21.22 -19.68 -16.22
N LEU A 52 -21.06 -18.42 -15.82
CA LEU A 52 -19.93 -17.57 -16.22
C LEU A 52 -18.68 -18.10 -15.53
N GLU A 53 -18.17 -19.25 -16.00
CA GLU A 53 -16.76 -19.55 -15.81
C GLU A 53 -15.98 -18.39 -16.41
N LYS A 54 -15.25 -17.69 -15.54
CA LYS A 54 -14.40 -16.56 -15.83
C LYS A 54 -13.56 -16.89 -17.07
N ARG A 55 -13.91 -16.32 -18.24
CA ARG A 55 -13.20 -16.60 -19.49
C ARG A 55 -11.71 -16.35 -19.26
N ALA A 56 -10.90 -17.38 -19.51
CA ALA A 56 -9.46 -17.28 -19.35
C ALA A 56 -8.92 -16.15 -20.25
N ILE A 57 -8.19 -15.20 -19.67
CA ILE A 57 -7.54 -14.13 -20.43
C ILE A 57 -6.44 -14.77 -21.27
N SER A 58 -6.54 -14.68 -22.59
CA SER A 58 -5.50 -15.16 -23.51
C SER A 58 -4.27 -14.25 -23.45
N CYS A 59 -3.08 -14.81 -23.54
CA CYS A 59 -1.82 -14.07 -23.44
C CYS A 59 -0.74 -14.62 -24.37
N THR A 60 0.19 -13.74 -24.74
CA THR A 60 1.43 -14.12 -25.45
C THR A 60 2.64 -13.94 -24.54
N LYS A 61 2.58 -12.97 -23.62
CA LYS A 61 3.64 -12.63 -22.67
C LYS A 61 3.05 -12.46 -21.27
N THR A 62 3.87 -12.63 -20.23
CA THR A 62 3.46 -12.45 -18.83
C THR A 62 2.92 -11.04 -18.55
N VAL A 63 3.42 -10.02 -19.25
CA VAL A 63 2.95 -8.63 -19.08
C VAL A 63 1.47 -8.44 -19.46
N ASP A 64 0.94 -9.29 -20.35
CA ASP A 64 -0.46 -9.29 -20.77
C ASP A 64 -1.41 -9.71 -19.62
N CYS A 65 -0.86 -10.31 -18.56
CA CYS A 65 -1.61 -10.85 -17.42
C CYS A 65 -1.73 -9.90 -16.23
N SER A 66 -1.30 -8.64 -16.38
CA SER A 66 -1.32 -7.62 -15.33
C SER A 66 -2.72 -7.27 -14.80
N GLY A 67 -3.78 -7.61 -15.53
CA GLY A 67 -5.19 -7.41 -15.13
C GLY A 67 -5.87 -8.61 -14.47
N LEU A 68 -5.17 -9.71 -14.18
CA LEU A 68 -5.79 -10.89 -13.58
C LEU A 68 -6.29 -10.60 -12.15
N THR A 69 -7.61 -10.60 -11.95
CA THR A 69 -8.21 -10.42 -10.63
C THR A 69 -8.30 -11.76 -9.87
N GLY A 70 -8.10 -11.73 -8.55
CA GLY A 70 -8.16 -12.93 -7.70
C GLY A 70 -6.83 -13.71 -7.58
N VAL A 71 -5.70 -13.06 -7.84
CA VAL A 71 -4.36 -13.61 -7.55
C VAL A 71 -4.19 -13.65 -6.03
N PRO A 72 -3.92 -14.82 -5.42
CA PRO A 72 -3.78 -14.93 -3.98
C PRO A 72 -2.51 -14.24 -3.48
N TYR A 73 -2.47 -13.93 -2.18
CA TYR A 73 -1.26 -13.42 -1.52
C TYR A 73 -0.07 -14.36 -1.76
N ALA A 74 1.13 -13.78 -1.96
CA ALA A 74 2.36 -14.49 -2.28
C ALA A 74 2.31 -15.31 -3.59
N ALA A 75 1.54 -14.84 -4.59
CA ALA A 75 1.60 -15.31 -5.96
C ALA A 75 1.99 -14.18 -6.93
N HIS A 76 2.43 -14.56 -8.12
CA HIS A 76 2.62 -13.66 -9.26
C HIS A 76 1.87 -14.21 -10.49
N THR A 77 1.40 -13.31 -11.35
CA THR A 77 0.77 -13.66 -12.61
C THR A 77 1.82 -14.03 -13.65
N TYR A 78 1.52 -15.02 -14.48
CA TYR A 78 2.34 -15.35 -15.64
C TYR A 78 1.49 -15.87 -16.79
N CYS A 79 2.04 -15.78 -18.01
CA CYS A 79 1.42 -16.37 -19.18
C CYS A 79 1.88 -17.82 -19.33
N ASN A 80 0.95 -18.78 -19.27
CA ASN A 80 1.30 -20.18 -19.49
C ASN A 80 1.62 -20.39 -20.98
N PRO A 81 2.86 -20.79 -21.34
CA PRO A 81 3.28 -20.88 -22.73
C PRO A 81 2.56 -22.00 -23.49
N SER A 82 2.10 -23.05 -22.80
CA SER A 82 1.43 -24.21 -23.37
C SER A 82 -0.05 -23.93 -23.66
N THR A 83 -0.74 -23.25 -22.76
CA THR A 83 -2.19 -22.99 -22.89
C THR A 83 -2.50 -21.59 -23.43
N LYS A 84 -1.51 -20.69 -23.51
CA LYS A 84 -1.68 -19.27 -23.88
C LYS A 84 -2.73 -18.55 -23.03
N THR A 85 -2.86 -18.94 -21.76
CA THR A 85 -3.79 -18.35 -20.81
C THR A 85 -3.05 -17.77 -19.61
N CYS A 86 -3.52 -16.62 -19.12
CA CYS A 86 -3.03 -16.03 -17.89
C CYS A 86 -3.38 -16.90 -16.69
N THR A 87 -2.40 -17.15 -15.84
CA THR A 87 -2.56 -17.86 -14.57
C THR A 87 -1.60 -17.30 -13.54
N TRP A 88 -1.52 -17.92 -12.37
CA TRP A 88 -0.64 -17.49 -11.28
C TRP A 88 0.15 -18.66 -10.69
N LEU A 89 1.35 -18.34 -10.20
CA LEU A 89 2.24 -19.25 -9.47
C LEU A 89 2.59 -18.65 -8.12
N CYS A 90 2.82 -19.52 -7.15
CA CYS A 90 3.32 -19.09 -5.85
C CYS A 90 4.75 -18.58 -5.97
N ASN A 91 5.06 -17.54 -5.19
CA ASN A 91 6.40 -17.01 -5.05
C ASN A 91 7.31 -18.03 -4.36
N SER A 92 8.61 -17.85 -4.51
CA SER A 92 9.61 -18.71 -3.85
C SER A 92 9.36 -18.79 -2.34
N GLY A 93 9.44 -20.00 -1.78
CA GLY A 93 9.14 -20.27 -0.38
C GLY A 93 7.65 -20.46 -0.06
N TYR A 94 6.78 -20.52 -1.08
CA TYR A 94 5.36 -20.84 -0.94
C TYR A 94 4.95 -21.97 -1.88
N THR A 95 4.00 -22.79 -1.45
CA THR A 95 3.41 -23.89 -2.24
C THR A 95 1.92 -23.67 -2.43
N LYS A 96 1.40 -24.05 -3.60
CA LYS A 96 -0.02 -23.94 -3.94
C LYS A 96 -0.82 -24.95 -3.12
N SER A 97 -1.77 -24.47 -2.32
CA SER A 97 -2.68 -25.29 -1.53
C SER A 97 -4.07 -24.66 -1.51
N ALA A 98 -5.11 -25.43 -1.85
CA ALA A 98 -6.51 -25.01 -1.88
C ALA A 98 -6.77 -23.66 -2.60
N GLY A 99 -6.12 -23.44 -3.75
CA GLY A 99 -6.28 -22.19 -4.53
C GLY A 99 -5.58 -20.96 -3.92
N LYS A 100 -4.71 -21.14 -2.93
CA LYS A 100 -3.91 -20.08 -2.30
C LYS A 100 -2.44 -20.48 -2.24
N CYS A 101 -1.55 -19.54 -1.93
CA CYS A 101 -0.15 -19.82 -1.66
C CYS A 101 0.09 -19.86 -0.16
N VAL A 102 0.61 -20.99 0.33
CA VAL A 102 0.92 -21.23 1.74
C VAL A 102 2.43 -21.30 1.89
N LYS A 103 2.97 -20.62 2.90
CA LYS A 103 4.42 -20.59 3.16
C LYS A 103 4.90 -22.00 3.46
N ASN A 104 6.01 -22.40 2.85
CA ASN A 104 6.66 -23.66 3.15
C ASN A 104 7.08 -23.64 4.61
N VAL A 105 6.49 -24.50 5.43
CA VAL A 105 6.97 -24.78 6.78
C VAL A 105 8.31 -25.47 6.61
N GLY A 106 9.40 -24.71 6.82
CA GLY A 106 10.74 -25.27 6.75
C GLY A 106 10.83 -26.41 7.75
N THR A 107 10.95 -27.64 7.25
CA THR A 107 11.34 -28.78 8.07
C THR A 107 12.71 -28.44 8.68
N PRO A 108 12.89 -28.50 10.00
CA PRO A 108 14.22 -28.36 10.60
C PRO A 108 15.14 -29.39 9.96
N ALA A 109 16.31 -28.96 9.49
CA ALA A 109 17.32 -29.85 8.96
C ALA A 109 17.67 -30.89 10.05
N GLN A 110 17.27 -32.13 9.80
CA GLN A 110 17.56 -33.26 10.68
C GLN A 110 19.07 -33.51 10.59
N ALA A 111 19.80 -33.17 11.64
CA ALA A 111 21.21 -33.49 11.78
C ALA A 111 21.36 -35.00 11.89
N SER A 112 21.73 -35.65 10.79
CA SER A 112 22.09 -37.06 10.80
C SER A 112 23.54 -37.19 11.26
N ALA A 113 23.72 -37.73 12.46
CA ALA A 113 25.02 -38.12 12.99
C ALA A 113 25.51 -39.38 12.26
N THR A 114 26.71 -39.32 11.67
CA THR A 114 27.43 -40.52 11.24
C THR A 114 28.93 -40.37 11.51
N VAL A 115 29.47 -41.45 12.07
CA VAL A 115 30.81 -41.73 12.60
C VAL A 115 31.93 -41.67 11.52
N PRO A 116 33.20 -41.33 11.85
CA PRO A 116 34.37 -41.41 10.93
C PRO A 116 34.92 -42.85 10.80
N PRO A 117 35.85 -43.24 9.90
CA PRO A 117 36.81 -42.51 9.03
C PRO A 117 36.71 -42.98 7.54
N THR A 118 37.41 -42.48 6.51
CA THR A 118 38.85 -42.61 6.22
C THR A 118 39.14 -41.90 4.89
N THR A 119 40.25 -41.18 4.86
CA THR A 119 41.08 -40.68 3.75
C THR A 119 40.65 -40.97 2.31
N THR A 120 40.26 -39.93 1.58
CA THR A 120 40.72 -39.67 0.20
C THR A 120 40.59 -38.17 -0.07
N VAL A 121 41.73 -37.49 -0.18
CA VAL A 121 41.80 -36.08 -0.57
C VAL A 121 41.42 -35.98 -2.05
N LYS A 122 40.14 -35.71 -2.33
CA LYS A 122 39.73 -35.05 -3.57
C LYS A 122 39.43 -33.61 -3.23
N THR A 123 40.33 -32.72 -3.62
CA THR A 123 40.15 -31.27 -3.68
C THR A 123 38.90 -30.98 -4.49
N THR A 124 37.77 -30.93 -3.80
CA THR A 124 36.50 -30.48 -4.36
C THR A 124 36.42 -29.02 -4.00
N THR A 125 36.80 -28.17 -4.94
CA THR A 125 36.57 -26.74 -4.89
C THR A 125 35.12 -26.53 -4.48
N LYS A 126 34.92 -26.08 -3.24
CA LYS A 126 33.62 -25.66 -2.73
C LYS A 126 33.29 -24.36 -3.47
N THR A 127 32.79 -24.50 -4.68
CA THR A 127 32.17 -23.41 -5.42
C THR A 127 30.96 -23.02 -4.61
N THR A 128 31.13 -22.01 -3.76
CA THR A 128 30.04 -21.21 -3.24
C THR A 128 29.32 -20.69 -4.47
N THR A 129 28.29 -21.40 -4.92
CA THR A 129 27.39 -20.90 -5.93
C THR A 129 26.62 -19.77 -5.27
N THR A 130 27.22 -18.59 -5.26
CA THR A 130 26.51 -17.33 -5.14
C THR A 130 25.65 -17.27 -6.38
N THR A 131 24.46 -17.86 -6.32
CA THR A 131 23.41 -17.64 -7.30
C THR A 131 23.16 -16.15 -7.31
N ARG A 132 23.74 -15.48 -8.32
CA ARG A 132 23.50 -14.09 -8.65
C ARG A 132 21.99 -13.94 -8.77
N ALA A 133 21.37 -13.37 -7.74
CA ALA A 133 19.96 -13.09 -7.72
C ALA A 133 19.61 -12.34 -9.00
N THR A 134 18.78 -12.95 -9.84
CA THR A 134 18.19 -12.30 -10.99
C THR A 134 17.40 -11.12 -10.44
N ALA A 135 17.92 -9.92 -10.63
CA ALA A 135 17.39 -8.67 -10.10
C ALA A 135 15.97 -8.42 -10.61
N THR A 136 14.95 -8.93 -9.94
CA THR A 136 13.54 -8.61 -10.22
C THR A 136 12.64 -8.59 -9.00
N ASP A 137 12.99 -9.24 -7.87
CA ASP A 137 12.17 -9.12 -6.66
C ASP A 137 12.75 -8.06 -5.71
N TRP A 138 12.32 -6.81 -5.91
CA TRP A 138 12.65 -5.71 -5.01
C TRP A 138 11.85 -5.78 -3.70
N PHE A 139 10.88 -6.68 -3.58
CA PHE A 139 10.02 -6.75 -2.40
C PHE A 139 10.54 -7.74 -1.36
N VAL A 140 10.55 -7.28 -0.12
CA VAL A 140 10.87 -8.09 1.05
C VAL A 140 9.83 -7.92 2.14
N ASN A 141 9.93 -8.71 3.20
CA ASN A 141 9.17 -8.46 4.43
C ASN A 141 9.60 -7.10 5.02
N ALA A 142 8.62 -6.25 5.32
CA ALA A 142 8.86 -4.92 5.87
C ALA A 142 9.25 -4.91 7.36
N GLU A 143 9.04 -6.03 8.06
CA GLU A 143 9.25 -6.19 9.51
C GLU A 143 8.50 -5.13 10.34
N ILE A 144 7.27 -4.75 9.93
CA ILE A 144 6.48 -3.65 10.51
C ILE A 144 6.43 -3.67 12.04
N ALA A 145 6.06 -4.81 12.64
CA ALA A 145 5.96 -4.93 14.09
C ALA A 145 7.32 -4.75 14.79
N LYS A 146 8.39 -5.35 14.24
CA LYS A 146 9.76 -5.24 14.77
C LYS A 146 10.32 -3.83 14.64
N LYS A 147 9.92 -3.09 13.61
CA LYS A 147 10.27 -1.66 13.42
C LYS A 147 9.38 -0.70 14.21
N GLY A 148 8.41 -1.18 14.99
CA GLY A 148 7.53 -0.34 15.81
C GLY A 148 6.64 0.59 14.99
N ILE A 149 6.26 0.20 13.78
CA ILE A 149 5.41 1.03 12.92
C ILE A 149 3.96 0.87 13.37
N THR A 150 3.40 1.87 14.04
CA THR A 150 2.04 1.82 14.62
C THR A 150 1.04 2.76 13.93
N GLY A 151 1.51 3.81 13.26
CA GLY A 151 0.70 4.71 12.45
C GLY A 151 -0.07 3.98 11.35
N PHE A 152 -1.20 4.57 10.93
CA PHE A 152 -2.04 4.04 9.84
C PHE A 152 -2.42 2.56 9.99
N LYS A 153 -2.68 2.11 11.23
CA LYS A 153 -3.02 0.71 11.56
C LYS A 153 -1.97 -0.31 11.06
N ALA A 154 -0.73 0.12 10.86
CA ALA A 154 0.31 -0.70 10.24
C ALA A 154 0.60 -1.97 11.04
N ALA A 155 0.70 -1.87 12.37
CA ALA A 155 1.04 -2.99 13.25
C ALA A 155 0.08 -4.20 13.10
N THR A 156 -1.17 -3.96 12.75
CA THR A 156 -2.20 -5.00 12.55
C THR A 156 -2.51 -5.27 11.08
N LEU A 157 -1.80 -4.60 10.14
CA LEU A 157 -2.15 -4.56 8.71
C LEU A 157 -3.62 -4.19 8.48
N GLY A 158 -4.15 -3.33 9.36
CA GLY A 158 -5.55 -2.93 9.38
C GLY A 158 -5.89 -2.01 8.22
N VAL A 159 -7.18 -1.91 7.91
CA VAL A 159 -7.71 -1.05 6.85
C VAL A 159 -7.92 0.36 7.39
N ASN A 160 -7.28 1.33 6.76
CA ASN A 160 -7.57 2.76 6.87
C ASN A 160 -8.76 3.06 5.94
N THR A 161 -9.78 3.71 6.46
CA THR A 161 -11.06 3.96 5.79
C THR A 161 -11.33 5.45 5.69
N ASN A 162 -12.29 5.84 4.84
CA ASN A 162 -12.67 7.23 4.61
C ASN A 162 -11.49 8.10 4.15
N ALA A 163 -10.55 7.51 3.41
CA ALA A 163 -9.44 8.25 2.82
C ALA A 163 -9.93 9.12 1.67
N ILE A 164 -9.29 10.28 1.51
CA ILE A 164 -9.30 11.03 0.27
C ILE A 164 -7.98 10.75 -0.43
N ALA A 165 -8.04 10.21 -1.65
CA ALA A 165 -6.87 10.05 -2.50
C ALA A 165 -6.83 11.21 -3.50
N SER A 166 -5.90 12.15 -3.28
CA SER A 166 -5.56 13.22 -4.21
C SER A 166 -4.39 12.79 -5.10
N TRP A 167 -3.84 13.72 -5.88
CA TRP A 167 -2.71 13.46 -6.75
C TRP A 167 -1.71 14.62 -6.84
N PHE A 168 -0.45 14.25 -7.10
CA PHE A 168 0.65 15.19 -7.29
C PHE A 168 1.64 14.72 -8.35
N HIS A 169 2.22 15.67 -9.06
CA HIS A 169 3.39 15.47 -9.90
C HIS A 169 4.65 15.43 -9.05
N THR A 170 5.60 14.55 -9.36
CA THR A 170 6.83 14.41 -8.57
C THR A 170 7.85 15.52 -8.80
N ASN A 171 7.69 16.31 -9.86
CA ASN A 171 8.53 17.46 -10.18
C ASN A 171 7.69 18.62 -10.75
N SER A 172 7.06 19.38 -9.86
CA SER A 172 6.17 20.48 -10.20
C SER A 172 6.19 21.54 -9.09
N ALA A 173 6.41 22.79 -9.47
CA ALA A 173 6.35 23.91 -8.54
C ALA A 173 4.94 24.09 -7.95
N THR A 174 3.89 23.82 -8.74
CA THR A 174 2.49 23.87 -8.27
C THR A 174 2.22 22.88 -7.14
N ASP A 175 2.88 21.72 -7.20
CA ASP A 175 2.73 20.65 -6.21
C ASP A 175 3.83 20.71 -5.14
N SER A 176 4.66 21.76 -5.16
CA SER A 176 5.80 21.95 -4.25
C SER A 176 6.80 20.78 -4.27
N THR A 177 6.96 20.13 -5.42
CA THR A 177 7.89 19.01 -5.62
C THR A 177 9.04 19.39 -6.55
N ASN A 178 10.15 18.62 -6.50
CA ASN A 178 11.39 18.95 -7.21
C ASN A 178 12.10 17.73 -7.84
N GLY A 179 11.39 16.62 -7.97
CA GLY A 179 11.91 15.35 -8.47
C GLY A 179 12.83 14.61 -7.50
N ASN A 180 12.89 14.99 -6.22
CA ASN A 180 13.59 14.29 -5.14
C ASN A 180 12.64 14.10 -3.96
N SER A 181 12.45 12.85 -3.56
CA SER A 181 11.41 12.51 -2.59
C SER A 181 11.83 12.88 -1.19
N TRP A 182 10.85 13.02 -0.28
CA TRP A 182 11.13 13.02 1.15
C TRP A 182 11.89 11.76 1.56
N CYS A 183 11.77 10.64 0.84
CA CYS A 183 12.55 9.42 1.07
C CYS A 183 14.02 9.48 0.59
N LEU A 184 14.52 10.65 0.18
CA LEU A 184 15.92 10.92 -0.18
C LEU A 184 16.40 10.17 -1.44
N TYR A 185 15.57 10.12 -2.46
CA TYR A 185 15.96 9.60 -3.78
C TYR A 185 15.26 10.34 -4.93
N PRO A 186 15.82 10.31 -6.15
CA PRO A 186 15.15 10.87 -7.31
C PRO A 186 13.93 10.04 -7.72
N TYR A 187 12.87 10.71 -8.18
CA TYR A 187 11.64 10.06 -8.62
C TYR A 187 10.89 10.87 -9.68
N ASP A 188 10.12 10.17 -10.52
CA ASP A 188 9.28 10.70 -11.60
C ASP A 188 7.84 10.17 -11.49
N ASP A 189 6.94 10.69 -12.33
CA ASP A 189 5.52 10.32 -12.33
C ASP A 189 5.23 8.85 -12.70
N THR A 190 6.23 8.09 -13.17
CA THR A 190 6.06 6.66 -13.47
C THR A 190 6.10 5.78 -12.21
N VAL A 191 6.51 6.35 -11.07
CA VAL A 191 6.60 5.61 -9.81
C VAL A 191 5.21 5.16 -9.35
N PRO A 192 5.02 3.87 -9.00
CA PRO A 192 3.79 3.35 -8.39
C PRO A 192 3.68 3.80 -6.93
N GLY A 193 3.57 5.12 -6.72
CA GLY A 193 3.84 5.76 -5.45
C GLY A 193 2.65 6.48 -4.83
N MET A 194 2.71 6.67 -3.52
CA MET A 194 1.85 7.56 -2.76
C MET A 194 2.67 8.27 -1.67
N ALA A 195 2.19 9.44 -1.27
CA ALA A 195 2.58 10.16 -0.08
C ALA A 195 1.53 9.95 1.01
N ILE A 196 1.98 9.85 2.26
CA ILE A 196 1.12 9.75 3.45
C ILE A 196 1.49 10.85 4.45
N SER A 197 0.59 11.20 5.37
CA SER A 197 0.78 12.28 6.35
C SER A 197 2.17 12.29 7.00
N LEU A 198 2.92 13.39 6.79
CA LEU A 198 4.24 13.59 7.37
C LEU A 198 4.17 13.61 8.91
N ALA A 199 3.24 14.36 9.47
CA ALA A 199 3.06 14.50 10.91
C ALA A 199 2.76 13.16 11.56
N GLN A 200 1.90 12.33 10.96
CA GLN A 200 1.60 11.01 11.52
C GLN A 200 2.79 10.04 11.43
N MET A 201 3.54 10.06 10.32
CA MET A 201 4.79 9.29 10.22
C MET A 201 5.80 9.70 11.28
N ARG A 202 6.02 11.01 11.47
CA ARG A 202 6.95 11.57 12.45
C ARG A 202 6.49 11.35 13.89
N ALA A 203 5.19 11.48 14.18
CA ALA A 203 4.63 11.24 15.51
C ALA A 203 4.93 9.81 16.00
N ASN A 204 4.94 8.83 15.10
CA ASN A 204 5.31 7.44 15.42
C ASN A 204 6.75 7.31 15.95
N TYR A 205 7.62 8.29 15.70
CA TYR A 205 9.04 8.29 16.07
C TYR A 205 9.45 9.56 16.84
N GLY A 206 8.52 10.14 17.61
CA GLY A 206 8.83 11.29 18.48
C GLY A 206 9.30 12.53 17.72
N GLY A 207 8.87 12.70 16.47
CA GLY A 207 9.27 13.81 15.60
C GLY A 207 10.53 13.56 14.76
N ASN A 208 11.21 12.41 14.95
CA ASN A 208 12.45 12.08 14.24
C ASN A 208 12.18 11.68 12.78
N ASP A 209 12.61 12.55 11.89
CA ASP A 209 12.36 12.46 10.45
C ASP A 209 13.12 11.28 9.81
N ASP A 210 14.37 11.03 10.21
CA ASP A 210 15.18 9.94 9.66
C ASP A 210 14.66 8.57 10.07
N LEU A 211 14.25 8.40 11.33
CA LEU A 211 13.61 7.15 11.77
C LEU A 211 12.27 6.93 11.06
N ALA A 212 11.48 7.99 10.85
CA ALA A 212 10.24 7.92 10.10
C ALA A 212 10.49 7.49 8.64
N ARG A 213 11.50 8.04 7.97
CA ARG A 213 11.89 7.62 6.61
C ARG A 213 12.26 6.14 6.57
N GLU A 214 13.17 5.71 7.45
CA GLU A 214 13.66 4.32 7.50
C GLU A 214 12.53 3.31 7.82
N ALA A 215 11.48 3.78 8.48
CA ALA A 215 10.30 3.01 8.79
C ALA A 215 9.30 2.96 7.63
N TYR A 216 8.91 4.09 7.05
CA TYR A 216 7.78 4.14 6.12
C TYR A 216 8.18 4.05 4.64
N CYS A 217 9.33 4.59 4.25
CA CYS A 217 9.73 4.63 2.84
C CYS A 217 9.86 3.23 2.23
N GLY A 218 9.16 3.01 1.12
CA GLY A 218 9.16 1.74 0.41
C GLY A 218 8.09 0.78 0.91
N LEU A 219 7.33 1.08 1.97
CA LEU A 219 6.22 0.22 2.39
C LEU A 219 5.17 0.13 1.28
N GLU A 220 4.71 -1.08 1.00
CA GLU A 220 3.65 -1.31 0.04
C GLU A 220 2.28 -1.21 0.71
N ALA A 221 1.37 -0.52 0.04
CA ALA A 221 -0.04 -0.46 0.38
C ALA A 221 -0.91 -0.90 -0.80
N ILE A 222 -2.07 -1.48 -0.49
CA ILE A 222 -3.15 -1.67 -1.46
C ILE A 222 -4.20 -0.63 -1.15
N VAL A 223 -4.57 0.15 -2.18
CA VAL A 223 -5.63 1.16 -2.14
C VAL A 223 -6.83 0.62 -2.92
N THR A 224 -8.03 0.79 -2.36
CA THR A 224 -9.30 0.40 -2.96
C THR A 224 -10.27 1.58 -2.94
N THR A 225 -10.84 1.91 -4.08
CA THR A 225 -11.85 2.97 -4.24
C THR A 225 -13.26 2.46 -3.91
N PRO A 226 -14.25 3.33 -3.64
CA PRO A 226 -15.63 2.90 -3.37
C PRO A 226 -16.26 2.06 -4.48
N ASP A 227 -15.90 2.34 -5.74
CA ASP A 227 -16.38 1.62 -6.92
C ASP A 227 -15.55 0.34 -7.23
N GLY A 228 -14.63 -0.02 -6.34
CA GLY A 228 -13.95 -1.32 -6.37
C GLY A 228 -12.66 -1.38 -7.19
N ARG A 229 -12.17 -0.25 -7.73
CA ARG A 229 -10.85 -0.20 -8.36
C ARG A 229 -9.77 -0.32 -7.31
N THR A 230 -8.66 -0.95 -7.68
CA THR A 230 -7.55 -1.20 -6.77
C THR A 230 -6.20 -0.87 -7.39
N ALA A 231 -5.29 -0.32 -6.61
CA ALA A 231 -3.89 -0.17 -6.99
C ALA A 231 -2.96 -0.63 -5.86
N SER A 232 -1.85 -1.30 -6.21
CA SER A 232 -0.72 -1.47 -5.29
C SER A 232 0.22 -0.29 -5.47
N LEU A 233 0.44 0.45 -4.38
CA LEU A 233 1.28 1.63 -4.32
C LEU A 233 2.35 1.46 -3.26
N VAL A 234 3.39 2.27 -3.35
CA VAL A 234 4.50 2.29 -2.41
C VAL A 234 4.57 3.67 -1.76
N VAL A 235 4.85 3.73 -0.45
CA VAL A 235 5.14 5.01 0.21
C VAL A 235 6.45 5.54 -0.34
N VAL A 236 6.38 6.62 -1.11
CA VAL A 236 7.54 7.21 -1.78
C VAL A 236 7.82 8.62 -1.35
N ASP A 237 6.87 9.27 -0.69
CA ASP A 237 7.00 10.66 -0.26
C ASP A 237 6.19 10.93 1.02
N ALA A 238 6.25 12.16 1.50
CA ALA A 238 5.44 12.62 2.64
C ALA A 238 4.42 13.67 2.19
N PHE A 239 3.19 13.54 2.69
CA PHE A 239 2.10 14.45 2.38
C PHE A 239 2.08 15.58 3.42
N ASP A 240 2.15 16.82 2.96
CA ASP A 240 2.01 18.00 3.81
C ASP A 240 0.63 18.00 4.50
N ASP A 241 0.67 18.01 5.83
CA ASP A 241 -0.52 17.93 6.68
C ASP A 241 -1.47 19.14 6.54
N ALA A 242 -1.01 20.26 5.96
CA ALA A 242 -1.92 21.37 5.60
C ALA A 242 -3.01 20.94 4.59
N TRP A 243 -2.76 19.89 3.82
CA TRP A 243 -3.66 19.36 2.78
C TRP A 243 -4.29 18.01 3.15
N VAL A 244 -3.89 17.42 4.28
CA VAL A 244 -4.46 16.17 4.81
C VAL A 244 -5.86 16.47 5.36
N ARG A 245 -6.89 16.07 4.61
CA ARG A 245 -8.30 16.30 4.98
C ARG A 245 -8.89 15.23 5.91
N THR A 246 -8.28 14.06 5.94
CA THR A 246 -8.63 12.96 6.86
C THR A 246 -7.36 12.30 7.36
N PRO A 247 -7.35 11.64 8.54
CA PRO A 247 -6.18 10.92 9.02
C PRO A 247 -5.69 9.80 8.08
N SER A 248 -6.52 9.40 7.11
CA SER A 248 -6.20 8.35 6.13
C SER A 248 -5.95 8.91 4.73
N SER A 249 -5.94 10.23 4.55
CA SER A 249 -5.70 10.85 3.24
C SER A 249 -4.33 10.48 2.70
N ILE A 250 -4.29 10.26 1.39
CA ILE A 250 -3.08 9.93 0.63
C ILE A 250 -2.98 10.86 -0.56
N ASP A 251 -1.75 11.15 -0.98
CA ASP A 251 -1.50 11.88 -2.21
C ASP A 251 -0.81 10.95 -3.21
N VAL A 252 -1.44 10.65 -4.33
CA VAL A 252 -0.97 9.60 -5.25
C VAL A 252 -0.09 10.21 -6.32
N VAL A 253 1.04 9.57 -6.64
CA VAL A 253 1.89 10.00 -7.75
C VAL A 253 1.06 10.02 -9.03
N TYR A 254 1.13 11.11 -9.78
CA TYR A 254 0.20 11.41 -10.88
C TYR A 254 0.05 10.26 -11.89
N GLY A 255 1.13 9.63 -12.35
CA GLY A 255 1.04 8.51 -13.30
C GLY A 255 0.40 7.23 -12.74
N SER A 256 0.20 7.16 -11.41
CA SER A 256 -0.52 6.06 -10.75
C SER A 256 -1.98 6.39 -10.45
N PHE A 257 -2.33 7.68 -10.34
CA PHE A 257 -3.68 8.12 -10.00
C PHE A 257 -4.77 7.62 -10.96
N PRO A 258 -4.55 7.56 -12.30
CA PRO A 258 -5.56 7.03 -13.23
C PRO A 258 -6.03 5.62 -12.93
N LYS A 259 -5.23 4.79 -12.25
CA LYS A 259 -5.63 3.43 -11.85
C LYS A 259 -6.74 3.45 -10.78
N LEU A 260 -6.81 4.52 -10.00
CA LEU A 260 -7.82 4.73 -8.96
C LEU A 260 -8.93 5.66 -9.46
N PHE A 261 -8.60 6.71 -10.20
CA PHE A 261 -9.56 7.71 -10.68
C PHE A 261 -10.30 7.31 -11.96
N GLY A 262 -9.73 6.39 -12.76
CA GLY A 262 -10.36 5.84 -13.98
C GLY A 262 -10.08 6.65 -15.23
N GLY A 263 -9.27 7.71 -15.11
CA GLY A 263 -8.85 8.57 -16.19
C GLY A 263 -7.71 9.47 -15.74
N VAL A 264 -7.21 10.27 -16.67
CA VAL A 264 -6.29 11.38 -16.37
C VAL A 264 -7.10 12.64 -16.06
N THR A 265 -6.56 13.53 -15.25
CA THR A 265 -7.19 14.81 -14.89
C THR A 265 -6.11 15.88 -14.74
N ASN A 266 -6.49 17.14 -14.95
CA ASN A 266 -5.67 18.32 -14.65
C ASN A 266 -6.33 19.24 -13.61
N ASP A 267 -7.47 18.85 -13.05
CA ASP A 267 -8.16 19.59 -11.99
C ASP A 267 -7.74 19.05 -10.61
N LYS A 268 -7.24 19.92 -9.73
CA LYS A 268 -6.85 19.55 -8.36
C LYS A 268 -8.03 19.20 -7.47
N ASN A 269 -9.25 19.51 -7.89
CA ASN A 269 -10.48 19.09 -7.21
C ASN A 269 -10.88 17.65 -7.56
N ASP A 270 -10.30 17.06 -8.61
CA ASP A 270 -10.55 15.67 -8.95
C ASP A 270 -9.80 14.74 -8.01
N VAL A 271 -10.55 14.23 -7.04
CA VAL A 271 -10.05 13.33 -5.99
C VAL A 271 -10.95 12.10 -5.86
N VAL A 272 -10.41 11.00 -5.32
CA VAL A 272 -11.23 9.85 -4.93
C VAL A 272 -11.59 9.99 -3.45
N VAL A 273 -12.87 10.25 -3.18
CA VAL A 273 -13.41 10.31 -1.81
C VAL A 273 -13.87 8.93 -1.35
N GLY A 274 -13.67 8.60 -0.08
CA GLY A 274 -14.14 7.34 0.51
C GLY A 274 -13.27 6.14 0.16
N ALA A 275 -12.05 6.36 -0.32
CA ALA A 275 -11.09 5.29 -0.54
C ALA A 275 -10.75 4.58 0.79
N SER A 276 -10.24 3.37 0.67
CA SER A 276 -9.68 2.60 1.77
C SER A 276 -8.31 2.07 1.38
N TRP A 277 -7.42 1.88 2.35
CA TRP A 277 -6.11 1.32 2.06
C TRP A 277 -5.50 0.64 3.27
N LYS A 278 -4.55 -0.27 3.02
CA LYS A 278 -3.78 -0.94 4.07
C LYS A 278 -2.38 -1.27 3.61
N PHE A 279 -1.44 -1.31 4.54
CA PHE A 279 -0.14 -1.89 4.27
C PHE A 279 -0.25 -3.40 4.06
N THR A 280 0.62 -3.94 3.20
CA THR A 280 0.65 -5.37 2.88
C THR A 280 1.61 -6.16 3.77
N GLY A 281 2.46 -5.46 4.53
CA GLY A 281 3.59 -6.06 5.23
C GLY A 281 4.84 -6.25 4.36
N ARG A 282 4.81 -5.80 3.10
CA ARG A 282 5.96 -5.82 2.19
C ARG A 282 6.62 -4.45 2.06
N ARG A 283 7.90 -4.45 1.70
CA ARG A 283 8.69 -3.26 1.39
C ARG A 283 9.43 -3.44 0.08
N ASN A 284 9.35 -2.45 -0.80
CA ASN A 284 10.15 -2.36 -1.99
C ASN A 284 11.50 -1.66 -1.70
N TYR A 285 12.61 -2.40 -1.78
CA TYR A 285 13.95 -1.86 -1.51
C TYR A 285 14.44 -0.85 -2.54
N LYS A 286 13.84 -0.77 -3.74
CA LYS A 286 14.13 0.32 -4.69
C LYS A 286 13.75 1.68 -4.10
N TYR A 287 12.68 1.71 -3.30
CA TYR A 287 12.03 2.91 -2.77
C TYR A 287 12.18 3.07 -1.24
N ARG A 288 13.13 2.36 -0.62
CA ARG A 288 13.47 2.61 0.79
C ARG A 288 14.09 4.00 0.96
N ALA A 289 14.22 4.46 2.20
CA ALA A 289 15.00 5.65 2.51
C ALA A 289 16.39 5.56 1.88
N ARG A 290 16.81 6.60 1.16
CA ARG A 290 18.09 6.66 0.42
C ARG A 290 18.24 5.49 -0.58
N GLY A 291 17.12 4.99 -1.09
CA GLY A 291 17.05 3.95 -2.09
C GLY A 291 17.46 4.43 -3.47
N ARG A 292 17.26 3.58 -4.48
CA ARG A 292 17.57 3.93 -5.87
C ARG A 292 16.59 4.94 -6.46
N GLY A 293 15.34 4.93 -6.01
CA GLY A 293 14.27 5.74 -6.63
C GLY A 293 13.95 5.30 -8.06
N SER A 294 13.23 6.11 -8.83
CA SER A 294 13.21 5.94 -10.29
C SER A 294 14.44 6.62 -10.87
N SER A 295 15.15 5.91 -11.74
CA SER A 295 16.25 6.48 -12.49
C SER A 295 15.70 7.62 -13.34
N LYS A 296 16.15 8.86 -13.07
CA LYS A 296 16.01 9.98 -14.01
C LYS A 296 16.69 9.66 -15.33
#